data_AF-A0A2E8T1G5-F1
#
_entry.id   AF-A0A2E8T1G5-F1
#
_cell.length_a   1.000
_cell.length_b   1.000
_cell.length_c   1.000
_cell.angle_alpha   90.00
_cell.angle_beta   90.00
_cell.angle_gamma   90.00
#
_symmetry.space_group_name_H-M   'P 1'
#
loop_
_entity.id
_entity.type
_entity.pdbx_description
1 polymer ?
#
loop_
_entity_poly.entity_id
_entity_poly.type
_entity_poly.pdbx_seq_one_letter_code
_entity_poly.pdbx_strand_id
1 'polypeptide(L)' 'MSWSLGETAALALKAARGAGMSWGLAEETAASVVWLHSRGLPGISALCSYLGQYLGQDLGQAAPRRALKAAARS' A
#
# COMPACT_ATOMS: atom_id res chain seq x y z
N MET A 1 -17.13 12.51 7.77
CA MET A 1 -17.72 11.67 6.70
C MET A 1 -17.49 10.22 7.08
N SER A 2 -18.56 9.42 7.22
CA SER A 2 -18.47 7.98 7.50
C SER A 2 -18.79 7.25 6.20
N TRP A 3 -17.85 6.47 5.68
CA TRP A 3 -18.03 5.68 4.45
C TRP A 3 -18.66 4.33 4.81
N SER A 4 -19.40 3.72 3.87
CA SER A 4 -19.89 2.36 4.09
C SER A 4 -18.73 1.36 4.11
N LEU A 5 -18.89 0.23 4.81
CA LEU A 5 -17.87 -0.83 4.83
C LEU A 5 -17.53 -1.34 3.42
N GLY A 6 -18.52 -1.42 2.53
CA GLY A 6 -18.31 -1.82 1.14
C GLY A 6 -17.47 -0.83 0.33
N GLU A 7 -17.69 0.47 0.50
CA GLU A 7 -16.90 1.52 -0.18
C GLU A 7 -15.46 1.51 0.33
N THR A 8 -15.28 1.31 1.64
CA THR A 8 -13.97 1.15 2.28
C THR A 8 -13.22 -0.06 1.70
N ALA A 9 -13.88 -1.20 1.55
CA ALA A 9 -13.29 -2.40 0.95
C ALA A 9 -12.86 -2.17 -0.51
N ALA A 10 -13.73 -1.57 -1.32
CA ALA A 10 -13.47 -1.30 -2.72
C ALA A 10 -12.28 -0.34 -2.91
N LEU A 11 -12.19 0.70 -2.08
CA LEU A 11 -11.06 1.64 -2.10
C LEU A 11 -9.76 0.97 -1.66
N ALA A 12 -9.79 0.15 -0.60
CA ALA A 12 -8.64 -0.59 -0.12
C ALA A 12 -8.10 -1.56 -1.18
N LEU A 13 -8.99 -2.32 -1.82
CA LEU A 13 -8.65 -3.24 -2.92
C LEU A 13 -8.02 -2.48 -4.09
N LYS A 14 -8.63 -1.36 -4.49
CA LYS A 14 -8.12 -0.53 -5.59
C LYS A 14 -6.73 0.04 -5.28
N ALA A 15 -6.50 0.50 -4.07
CA ALA A 15 -5.21 1.04 -3.65
C ALA A 15 -4.12 -0.04 -3.61
N ALA A 16 -4.43 -1.22 -3.05
CA ALA A 16 -3.50 -2.36 -3.02
C ALA A 16 -3.15 -2.85 -4.45
N ARG A 17 -4.13 -2.92 -5.35
CA ARG A 17 -3.89 -3.22 -6.78
C ARG A 17 -3.07 -2.15 -7.47
N GLY A 18 -3.33 -0.88 -7.19
CA GLY A 18 -2.55 0.25 -7.71
C GLY A 18 -1.09 0.23 -7.26
N ALA A 19 -0.81 -0.33 -6.07
CA ALA A 19 0.54 -0.53 -5.56
C ALA A 19 1.25 -1.78 -6.12
N GLY A 20 0.60 -2.55 -7.02
CA GLY A 20 1.22 -3.71 -7.66
C GLY A 20 1.10 -5.03 -6.89
N MET A 21 0.33 -5.08 -5.80
CA MET A 21 0.08 -6.34 -5.08
C MET A 21 -0.68 -7.35 -5.93
N SER A 22 -0.43 -8.64 -5.68
CA SER A 22 -1.18 -9.74 -6.30
C SER A 22 -2.66 -9.66 -5.92
N TRP A 23 -3.53 -10.24 -6.75
CA TRP A 23 -4.98 -10.18 -6.55
C TRP A 23 -5.40 -10.72 -5.18
N GLY A 24 -4.94 -11.91 -4.80
CA GLY A 24 -5.26 -12.51 -3.50
C GLY A 24 -4.78 -11.67 -2.32
N LEU A 25 -3.58 -11.07 -2.41
CA LEU A 25 -3.08 -10.19 -1.35
C LEU A 25 -3.89 -8.89 -1.24
N ALA A 26 -4.37 -8.36 -2.36
CA ALA A 26 -5.21 -7.18 -2.39
C ALA A 26 -6.59 -7.45 -1.75
N GLU A 27 -7.17 -8.64 -1.95
CA GLU A 27 -8.42 -9.05 -1.30
C GLU A 27 -8.24 -9.21 0.22
N GLU A 28 -7.16 -9.86 0.66
CA GLU A 28 -6.80 -9.99 2.08
C GLU A 28 -6.60 -8.62 2.75
N THR A 29 -6.00 -7.67 2.02
CA THR A 29 -5.81 -6.29 2.48
C THR A 29 -7.16 -5.58 2.67
N ALA A 30 -8.06 -5.70 1.71
CA ALA A 30 -9.40 -5.10 1.80
C ALA A 30 -10.20 -5.69 2.97
N ALA A 31 -10.17 -7.01 3.16
CA ALA A 31 -10.82 -7.69 4.28
C ALA A 31 -10.26 -7.21 5.63
N SER A 32 -8.93 -7.07 5.74
CA SER A 32 -8.26 -6.57 6.94
C SER A 32 -8.69 -5.13 7.28
N VAL A 33 -8.73 -4.24 6.29
CA VAL A 33 -9.16 -2.85 6.47
C VAL A 33 -10.62 -2.76 6.92
N VAL A 34 -11.51 -3.57 6.34
CA VAL A 34 -12.92 -3.67 6.76
C VAL A 34 -13.02 -4.17 8.19
N TRP A 35 -12.24 -5.18 8.57
CA TRP A 35 -12.23 -5.71 9.94
C TRP A 35 -11.76 -4.68 10.97
N LEU A 36 -10.76 -3.87 10.63
CA LEU A 36 -10.32 -2.74 11.46
C LEU A 36 -11.44 -1.68 11.57
N HIS A 37 -12.02 -1.30 10.44
CA HIS A 37 -13.04 -0.24 10.40
C HIS A 37 -14.33 -0.63 11.13
N SER A 38 -14.76 -1.90 11.04
CA SER A 38 -15.95 -2.40 11.75
C SER A 38 -15.78 -2.38 13.27
N ARG A 39 -14.54 -2.36 13.77
CA ARG A 39 -14.19 -2.22 15.20
C ARG A 39 -13.93 -0.78 15.62
N GLY A 40 -14.19 0.20 14.74
CA GLY A 40 -13.92 1.63 15.00
C GLY A 40 -12.44 2.00 14.94
N LEU A 41 -11.59 1.14 14.38
CA LEU A 41 -10.17 1.41 14.20
C LEU A 41 -9.89 2.07 12.84
N PRO A 42 -8.84 2.91 12.72
CA PRO A 42 -8.54 3.66 11.51
C PRO A 42 -7.86 2.80 10.43
N GLY A 43 -8.59 1.80 9.89
CA GLY A 43 -8.06 0.84 8.92
C GLY A 43 -7.54 1.47 7.62
N ILE A 44 -8.25 2.45 7.05
CA ILE A 44 -7.82 3.13 5.82
C ILE A 44 -6.54 3.93 6.04
N SER A 45 -6.41 4.62 7.18
CA SER A 45 -5.19 5.38 7.49
C SER A 45 -3.98 4.47 7.62
N ALA A 46 -4.14 3.32 8.29
CA ALA A 46 -3.08 2.31 8.38
C ALA A 46 -2.66 1.78 7.00
N LEU A 47 -3.64 1.50 6.12
CA LEU A 47 -3.36 1.09 4.75
C LEU A 47 -2.60 2.17 3.96
N CYS A 48 -3.03 3.42 4.06
CA CYS A 48 -2.38 4.54 3.36
C CYS A 48 -0.90 4.68 3.78
N SER A 49 -0.63 4.64 5.10
CA SER A 49 0.74 4.67 5.62
C SER A 49 1.56 3.48 5.13
N TYR A 50 0.99 2.27 5.13
CA TYR A 50 1.68 1.08 4.66
C TYR A 50 2.00 1.14 3.17
N LEU A 51 1.03 1.51 2.32
CA LEU A 51 1.23 1.62 0.88
C LEU A 51 2.25 2.72 0.53
N GLY A 52 2.26 3.83 1.27
CA GLY A 52 3.27 4.88 1.11
C GLY A 52 4.69 4.36 1.38
N GLN A 53 4.87 3.56 2.43
CA GLN A 53 6.16 2.92 2.74
C GLN A 53 6.53 1.85 1.71
N TYR A 54 5.57 1.01 1.32
CA TYR A 54 5.76 -0.06 0.35
C TYR A 54 6.18 0.48 -1.01
N LEU A 55 5.48 1.51 -1.51
CA LEU A 55 5.83 2.15 -2.76
C LEU A 55 7.14 2.95 -2.66
N GLY A 56 7.43 3.55 -1.51
CA GLY A 56 8.72 4.19 -1.25
C GLY A 56 9.90 3.21 -1.27
N GLN A 57 9.70 1.98 -0.76
CA GLN A 57 10.67 0.89 -0.88
C GLN A 57 10.83 0.45 -2.33
N ASP A 58 9.75 0.31 -3.09
CA ASP A 58 9.80 -0.01 -4.52
C ASP A 58 10.56 1.05 -5.32
N LEU A 59 10.26 2.34 -5.12
CA LEU A 59 10.98 3.45 -5.75
C LEU A 59 12.45 3.53 -5.29
N GLY A 60 12.74 3.22 -4.03
CA GLY A 60 14.10 3.12 -3.49
C GLY A 60 14.89 1.93 -4.06
N GLN A 61 14.19 0.85 -4.42
CA GLN A 61 14.76 -0.34 -5.05
C GLN A 61 14.89 -0.19 -6.58
N ALA A 62 13.99 0.57 -7.20
CA ALA A 62 13.98 0.92 -8.63
C ALA A 62 14.97 2.04 -8.97
N ALA A 63 15.35 2.88 -8.00
CA ALA A 63 16.46 3.81 -8.15
C ALA A 63 17.73 3.00 -8.49
N PRO A 64 18.37 3.22 -9.64
CA PRO A 64 19.40 2.32 -10.11
C PRO A 64 20.61 2.38 -9.16
N ARG A 65 20.86 1.28 -8.44
CA ARG A 65 22.18 0.97 -7.83
C ARG A 65 23.35 1.07 -8.84
N ARG A 66 23.05 1.20 -10.12
CA ARG A 66 24.02 1.43 -11.22
C ARG A 66 24.64 2.84 -11.20
N ALA A 67 24.00 3.85 -10.61
CA ALA A 67 24.58 5.20 -10.52
C ALA A 67 25.67 5.31 -9.42
N LEU A 68 25.57 4.49 -8.37
CA LEU A 68 26.50 4.56 -7.22
C LEU A 68 27.82 3.80 -7.44
N LYS A 69 27.95 2.96 -8.48
CA LYS A 69 29.25 2.34 -8.84
C LYS A 69 30.09 3.17 -9.80
N ALA A 70 29.54 4.23 -10.41
CA ALA A 70 30.27 5.13 -11.31
C ALA A 70 30.95 6.28 -10.55
N ALA A 71 30.36 6.75 -9.44
CA ALA A 71 30.90 7.86 -8.65
C ALA A 71 32.02 7.45 -7.66
N ALA A 72 32.25 6.14 -7.44
CA ALA A 72 33.30 5.65 -6.56
C ALA A 72 34.63 5.36 -7.28
N ARG A 73 34.82 5.90 -8.49
CA ARG A 73 36.01 5.70 -9.32
C ARG A 73 36.53 6.98 -9.97
N SER A 74 36.27 8.13 -9.35
CA SER A 74 36.73 9.46 -9.77
C SER A 74 37.43 10.14 -8.61
#